data_AF-A0AA96ZCE0-F1
#
_entry.id   AF-A0AA96ZCE0-F1
#
_cell.length_a   1.000
_cell.length_b   1.000
_cell.length_c   1.000
_cell.angle_alpha   90.00
_cell.angle_beta   90.00
_cell.angle_gamma   90.00
#
_symmetry.space_group_name_H-M   'P 1'
#
loop_
_entity.id
_entity.type
_entity.pdbx_description
1 polymer ?
#
loop_
_entity_poly.entity_id
_entity_poly.type
_entity_poly.pdbx_seq_one_letter_code
_entity_poly.pdbx_strand_id
1 'polypeptide(L)'
;MEMPFLVSSVYLNNIQYINGKAFLTISINGVSHVFIAYPEGGEISVMRSSDELSKLLMHLSQYESSIYKKIFTLVWDYVKGKDVILPAKLL
;
A
#
# COMPACT_ATOMS: atom_id res chain seq x y z
N MET A 1 -13.33 16.85 12.52
CA MET A 1 -11.92 17.23 12.73
C MET A 1 -11.13 16.71 11.55
N GLU A 2 -10.72 17.62 10.67
CA GLU A 2 -9.88 17.30 9.52
C GLU A 2 -8.42 17.23 9.97
N MET A 3 -7.69 16.18 9.60
CA MET A 3 -6.25 16.08 9.86
C MET A 3 -5.50 16.97 8.86
N PRO A 4 -4.77 18.01 9.30
CA PRO A 4 -3.74 18.61 8.47
C PRO A 4 -2.49 17.71 8.60
N PHE A 5 -2.56 16.50 8.05
CA PHE A 5 -1.36 15.67 7.93
C PHE A 5 -0.54 16.26 6.79
N LEU A 6 0.51 17.03 7.13
CA LEU A 6 1.55 17.39 6.16
C LEU A 6 2.28 16.10 5.82
N VAL A 7 1.81 15.39 4.78
CA VAL A 7 2.42 14.15 4.31
C VAL A 7 3.74 14.52 3.63
N SER A 8 4.85 14.38 4.35
CA SER A 8 6.18 14.71 3.84
C SER A 8 6.96 13.47 3.41
N SER A 9 6.63 12.30 3.97
CA SER A 9 7.29 11.05 3.63
C SER A 9 6.36 9.86 3.83
N VAL A 10 6.24 9.02 2.81
CA VAL A 10 5.48 7.76 2.90
C VAL A 10 6.32 6.62 2.36
N TYR A 11 6.41 5.53 3.12
CA TYR A 11 7.16 4.32 2.76
C TYR A 11 6.30 3.08 2.96
N LEU A 12 6.37 2.14 2.02
CA LEU A 12 5.93 0.76 2.24
C LEU A 12 7.12 -0.01 2.82
N ASN A 13 7.07 -0.31 4.11
CA ASN A 13 8.17 -0.94 4.83
C ASN A 13 8.16 -2.46 4.71
N ASN A 14 6.96 -3.06 4.67
CA ASN A 14 6.82 -4.50 4.67
C ASN A 14 5.53 -4.93 3.95
N ILE A 15 5.58 -6.11 3.33
CA ILE A 15 4.43 -6.82 2.78
C ILE A 15 4.46 -8.24 3.36
N GLN A 16 3.38 -8.68 3.98
CA GLN A 16 3.23 -10.07 4.42
C GLN A 16 1.99 -10.66 3.76
N TYR A 17 2.12 -11.81 3.11
CA TYR A 17 1.01 -12.48 2.45
C TYR A 17 0.62 -13.75 3.20
N ILE A 18 -0.58 -13.75 3.79
CA ILE A 18 -1.06 -14.83 4.66
C ILE A 18 -2.53 -15.09 4.32
N ASN A 19 -2.85 -16.34 4.00
CA ASN A 19 -4.23 -16.80 3.76
C ASN A 19 -5.01 -15.91 2.77
N GLY A 20 -4.40 -15.53 1.66
CA GLY A 20 -5.06 -14.71 0.63
C GLY A 20 -5.10 -13.20 0.91
N LYS A 21 -4.54 -12.75 2.03
CA LYS A 21 -4.52 -11.34 2.45
C LYS A 21 -3.10 -10.80 2.45
N ALA A 22 -2.91 -9.60 1.94
CA ALA A 22 -1.65 -8.86 2.00
C ALA A 22 -1.72 -7.83 3.14
N PHE A 23 -0.89 -7.99 4.15
CA PHE A 23 -0.71 -7.04 5.23
C PHE A 23 0.43 -6.08 4.86
N LEU A 24 0.12 -4.80 4.76
CA LEU A 24 1.03 -3.75 4.35
C LEU A 24 1.43 -2.94 5.58
N THR A 25 2.73 -2.84 5.85
CA THR A 25 3.23 -1.90 6.87
C THR A 25 3.66 -0.63 6.16
N ILE A 26 2.87 0.45 6.30
CA ILE A 26 3.14 1.74 5.67
C ILE A 26 3.55 2.74 6.75
N SER A 27 4.70 3.39 6.58
CA SER A 27 5.13 4.51 7.41
C SER A 27 4.72 5.83 6.79
N ILE A 28 4.09 6.71 7.58
CA ILE A 28 3.74 8.08 7.21
C ILE A 28 4.44 9.00 8.22
N ASN A 29 5.35 9.84 7.75
CA ASN A 29 6.16 10.73 8.60
C ASN A 29 6.84 10.00 9.76
N GLY A 30 7.35 8.78 9.50
CA GLY A 30 8.02 7.93 10.48
C GLY A 30 7.10 7.11 11.39
N VAL A 31 5.78 7.29 11.33
CA VAL A 31 4.82 6.50 12.10
C VAL A 31 4.33 5.31 11.25
N SER A 32 4.55 4.09 11.73
CA SER A 32 4.13 2.87 11.04
C SER A 32 2.68 2.50 11.34
N HIS A 33 1.95 2.16 10.28
CA HIS A 33 0.57 1.68 10.31
C HIS A 33 0.46 0.39 9.52
N VAL A 34 -0.40 -0.52 9.98
CA VAL A 34 -0.68 -1.78 9.29
C VAL A 34 -2.02 -1.67 8.58
N PHE A 35 -2.02 -2.02 7.30
CA PHE A 35 -3.18 -2.00 6.42
C PHE A 35 -3.39 -3.37 5.78
N ILE A 36 -4.61 -3.64 5.33
CA ILE A 36 -4.95 -4.91 4.69
C ILE A 36 -5.39 -4.65 3.25
N ALA A 37 -4.80 -5.42 2.34
CA ALA A 37 -5.20 -5.55 0.96
C ALA A 37 -5.59 -7.00 0.66
N TYR A 38 -6.50 -7.17 -0.29
CA TYR A 38 -7.06 -8.43 -0.75
C TYR A 38 -6.73 -8.59 -2.24
N PRO A 39 -5.54 -9.10 -2.57
CA PRO A 39 -5.20 -9.41 -3.95
C PRO A 39 -6.02 -10.63 -4.41
N GLU A 40 -6.83 -10.45 -5.45
CA GLU A 40 -7.62 -11.50 -6.09
C GLU A 40 -6.94 -11.86 -7.42
N GLY A 41 -6.45 -13.09 -7.54
CA GLY A 41 -5.82 -13.62 -8.75
C GLY A 41 -6.86 -14.11 -9.77
N GLY A 42 -6.61 -13.87 -11.06
CA GLY A 42 -7.45 -14.28 -12.19
C GLY A 42 -6.82 -13.85 -13.52
N GLU A 43 -7.57 -13.90 -14.63
CA GLU A 43 -7.12 -13.37 -15.94
C GLU A 43 -6.72 -11.89 -15.84
N ILE A 44 -7.45 -11.14 -15.01
CA ILE A 44 -7.12 -9.78 -14.62
C ILE A 44 -6.83 -9.79 -13.12
N SER A 45 -5.58 -9.51 -12.75
CA SER A 45 -5.20 -9.35 -11.35
C SER A 45 -5.86 -8.08 -10.79
N VAL A 46 -6.62 -8.21 -9.70
CA VAL A 46 -7.28 -7.07 -9.04
C VAL A 46 -6.93 -7.05 -7.55
N MET A 47 -7.03 -5.89 -6.90
CA MET A 47 -6.74 -5.73 -5.48
C MET A 47 -7.82 -4.87 -4.84
N ARG A 48 -8.50 -5.43 -3.84
CA ARG A 48 -9.36 -4.66 -2.95
C ARG A 48 -8.54 -4.22 -1.72
N SER A 49 -8.97 -3.16 -1.07
CA SER A 49 -8.33 -2.60 0.12
C SER A 49 -9.34 -2.52 1.27
N SER A 50 -8.86 -2.59 2.52
CA SER A 50 -9.69 -2.22 3.67
C SER A 50 -10.12 -0.76 3.58
N ASP A 51 -11.15 -0.37 4.33
CA ASP A 51 -11.65 1.02 4.32
C ASP A 51 -10.57 2.02 4.75
N GLU A 52 -9.72 1.65 5.71
CA GLU A 52 -8.61 2.48 6.18
C GLU A 52 -7.55 2.66 5.10
N LEU A 53 -7.20 1.58 4.39
CA LEU A 53 -6.25 1.66 3.29
C LEU A 53 -6.83 2.46 2.13
N SER A 54 -8.10 2.25 1.78
CA SER A 54 -8.80 3.02 0.75
C SER A 54 -8.80 4.52 1.06
N LYS A 55 -9.14 4.90 2.31
CA LYS A 55 -9.09 6.29 2.77
C LYS A 55 -7.69 6.87 2.69
N LEU A 56 -6.67 6.12 3.10
CA LEU A 56 -5.28 6.54 2.98
C LEU A 56 -4.93 6.79 1.50
N LEU A 57 -5.21 5.84 0.62
CA LEU A 57 -4.89 5.96 -0.81
C LEU A 57 -5.62 7.13 -1.48
N MET A 58 -6.88 7.40 -1.11
CA MET A 58 -7.62 8.57 -1.57
C MET A 58 -7.01 9.89 -1.09
N HIS A 59 -6.45 9.93 0.11
CA HIS A 59 -5.74 11.10 0.59
C HIS A 59 -4.39 11.28 -0.10
N LEU A 60 -3.62 10.20 -0.24
CA LEU A 60 -2.29 10.23 -0.87
C LEU A 60 -2.36 10.52 -2.38
N SER A 61 -3.46 10.16 -3.06
CA SER A 61 -3.64 10.42 -4.49
C SER A 61 -3.71 11.91 -4.84
N GLN A 62 -3.99 12.76 -3.86
CA GLN A 62 -3.92 14.23 -3.99
C GLN A 62 -2.48 14.72 -4.17
N TYR A 63 -1.49 13.96 -3.71
CA TYR A 63 -0.06 14.29 -3.79
C TYR A 63 0.66 13.47 -4.87
N GLU A 64 0.27 12.21 -5.07
CA GLU A 64 0.82 11.31 -6.09
C GLU A 64 -0.29 10.44 -6.68
N SER A 65 -0.76 10.80 -7.88
CA SER A 65 -1.87 10.10 -8.53
C SER A 65 -1.55 8.64 -8.85
N SER A 66 -0.27 8.27 -8.99
CA SER A 66 0.16 6.90 -9.26
C SER A 66 0.31 6.02 -8.02
N ILE A 67 0.01 6.55 -6.81
CA ILE A 67 0.22 5.86 -5.52
C ILE A 67 -0.44 4.48 -5.48
N TYR A 68 -1.68 4.38 -5.99
CA TYR A 68 -2.41 3.12 -6.06
C TYR A 68 -1.67 2.11 -6.91
N LYS A 69 -1.21 2.52 -8.11
CA LYS A 69 -0.47 1.66 -9.03
C LYS A 69 0.87 1.21 -8.45
N LYS A 70 1.60 2.10 -7.75
CA LYS A 70 2.87 1.76 -7.09
C LYS A 70 2.66 0.65 -6.05
N ILE A 71 1.72 0.84 -5.12
CA ILE A 71 1.43 -0.15 -4.07
C ILE A 71 0.92 -1.44 -4.69
N PHE A 72 -0.02 -1.36 -5.62
CA PHE A 72 -0.56 -2.53 -6.32
C PHE A 72 0.55 -3.36 -6.99
N THR A 73 1.50 -2.70 -7.68
CA THR A 73 2.61 -3.37 -8.36
C THR A 73 3.53 -4.06 -7.34
N LEU A 74 3.92 -3.36 -6.28
CA LEU A 74 4.77 -3.91 -5.22
C LEU A 74 4.11 -5.12 -4.54
N VAL A 75 2.81 -5.04 -4.24
CA VAL A 75 2.05 -6.15 -3.65
C VAL A 75 2.00 -7.34 -4.59
N TRP A 76 1.70 -7.12 -5.88
CA TRP A 76 1.63 -8.22 -6.83
C TRP A 76 2.97 -8.84 -7.15
N ASP A 77 4.02 -8.04 -7.28
CA ASP A 77 5.38 -8.55 -7.46
C ASP A 77 5.79 -9.41 -6.27
N TYR A 78 5.48 -8.96 -5.03
CA TYR A 78 5.71 -9.74 -3.81
C TYR A 78 4.90 -11.04 -3.80
N VAL A 79 3.59 -10.97 -4.07
CA VAL A 79 2.69 -12.15 -4.09
C VAL A 79 3.10 -13.17 -5.16
N LYS A 80 3.67 -12.71 -6.28
CA LYS A 80 4.20 -13.57 -7.35
C LYS A 80 5.61 -14.09 -7.06
N GLY A 81 6.18 -13.80 -5.89
CA GLY A 81 7.51 -14.26 -5.48
C GLY A 81 8.65 -13.58 -6.24
N LYS A 82 8.42 -12.37 -6.79
CA LYS A 82 9.50 -11.56 -7.35
C LYS A 82 10.27 -10.86 -6.23
N ASP A 83 11.52 -10.53 -6.49
CA ASP A 83 12.31 -9.72 -5.58
C ASP A 83 11.74 -8.31 -5.47
N VAL A 84 11.23 -7.97 -4.28
CA VAL A 84 10.73 -6.64 -3.94
C VAL A 84 11.67 -6.02 -2.92
N ILE A 85 12.24 -4.88 -3.26
CA ILE A 85 13.13 -4.12 -2.37
C ILE A 85 12.27 -3.26 -1.44
N LEU A 86 12.39 -3.50 -0.14
CA LEU A 86 11.73 -2.73 0.92
C LEU A 86 12.79 -2.16 1.89
N PRO A 87 12.57 -0.98 2.50
CA PRO A 87 11.40 -0.13 2.35
C PRO A 87 11.33 0.57 0.98
N ALA A 88 10.15 0.60 0.37
CA ALA A 88 9.91 1.29 -0.90
C ALA A 88 9.30 2.68 -0.65
N LYS A 89 9.93 3.72 -1.21
CA LYS A 89 9.42 5.09 -1.11
C LYS A 89 8.16 5.26 -1.98
N LEU A 90 7.09 5.75 -1.37
CA LEU A 90 5.80 5.98 -2.00
C LEU A 90 5.56 7.47 -2.31
N LEU A 91 5.92 8.35 -1.36
CA LEU A 91 5.93 9.82 -1.44
C LEU A 91 7.18 10.38 -0.77
#